data_AF-A0A2V5YU50-F1
#
_entry.id   AF-A0A2V5YU50-F1
#
_cell.length_a   1.000
_cell.length_b   1.000
_cell.length_c   1.000
_cell.angle_alpha   90.00
_cell.angle_beta   90.00
_cell.angle_gamma   90.00
#
_symmetry.space_group_name_H-M   'P 1'
#
loop_
_entity.id
_entity.type
_entity.pdbx_description
1 polymer ?
#
loop_
_entity_poly.entity_id
_entity_poly.type
_entity_poly.pdbx_seq_one_letter_code
_entity_poly.pdbx_strand_id
1 'polypeptide(L)'
;MDPSVAIVGAGVSGLTCGVVFAERGYRTAIFAKETGKQTTSGAAAAVWFPYDARPARRVIPWALETYQVLADLARMSASFRSGFALAVPLMDTTIYLDYLANHFIAAGGSISSNVRLEKLEDVDSKFDLVINCAGIGARELVHDRDLEPHRGQVAVVPRVDGLSCAIVCDDAPLMYAIPRTNDCVFGGTNEISDNLAADPVTTSKIVGECSRVLSIESPRLLSERVGLRPFRKSGVRLESDRLCDGRAVIHNYGHGGAGFTLSWGCAREVLETTTL
;
A
#
# COMPACT_ATOMS: atom_id res chain seq x y z
N MET A 1 46.62 13.60 2.70
CA MET A 1 46.14 13.19 4.03
C MET A 1 44.65 13.42 4.04
N ASP A 2 43.85 12.43 4.42
CA ASP A 2 42.40 12.65 4.56
C ASP A 2 42.15 13.78 5.56
N PRO A 3 41.25 14.74 5.24
CA PRO A 3 40.97 15.86 6.13
C PRO A 3 40.45 15.34 7.49
N SER A 4 41.12 15.77 8.56
CA SER A 4 40.75 15.45 9.93
C SER A 4 39.83 16.51 10.52
N VAL A 5 38.75 16.09 11.20
CA VAL A 5 37.74 16.97 11.80
C VAL A 5 37.69 16.74 13.30
N ALA A 6 37.95 17.80 14.07
CA ALA A 6 37.76 17.81 15.53
C ALA A 6 36.39 18.39 15.87
N ILE A 7 35.61 17.68 16.68
CA ILE A 7 34.28 18.07 17.13
C ILE A 7 34.34 18.29 18.63
N VAL A 8 33.83 19.42 19.11
CA VAL A 8 33.83 19.77 20.53
C VAL A 8 32.43 19.58 21.10
N GLY A 9 32.31 18.71 22.10
CA GLY A 9 31.06 18.36 22.77
C GLY A 9 30.40 17.09 22.25
N ALA A 10 29.87 16.28 23.17
CA ALA A 10 29.23 14.99 22.88
C ALA A 10 27.73 14.99 23.23
N GLY A 11 27.08 16.16 23.14
CA GLY A 11 25.62 16.26 23.10
C GLY A 11 25.08 15.90 21.71
N VAL A 12 23.76 15.98 21.53
CA VAL A 12 23.09 15.56 20.28
C VAL A 12 23.69 16.23 19.04
N SER A 13 24.01 17.52 19.08
CA SER A 13 24.61 18.25 17.96
C SER A 13 26.02 17.78 17.60
N GLY A 14 26.85 17.44 18.60
CA GLY A 14 28.22 16.98 18.35
C GLY A 14 28.24 15.56 17.82
N LEU A 15 27.39 14.69 18.36
CA LEU A 15 27.25 13.31 17.91
C LEU A 15 26.68 13.23 16.48
N THR A 16 25.64 13.98 16.15
CA THR A 16 25.07 13.97 14.79
C THR A 16 26.06 14.52 13.77
N CYS A 17 26.81 15.58 14.09
CA CYS A 17 27.93 16.03 13.25
C CYS A 17 28.99 14.92 13.10
N GLY A 18 29.34 14.23 14.19
CA GLY A 18 30.31 13.14 14.18
C GLY A 18 29.93 12.04 13.20
N VAL A 19 28.67 11.61 13.24
CA VAL A 19 28.10 10.62 12.31
C VAL A 19 28.22 11.13 10.86
N VAL A 20 27.67 12.31 10.56
CA VAL A 20 27.61 12.87 9.19
C VAL A 20 28.99 12.99 8.54
N PHE A 21 30.02 13.40 9.31
CA PHE A 21 31.38 13.51 8.81
C PHE A 21 32.09 12.15 8.74
N ALA A 22 31.91 11.27 9.73
CA ALA A 22 32.54 9.95 9.73
C ALA A 22 32.06 9.09 8.55
N GLU A 23 30.76 9.10 8.28
CA GLU A 23 30.15 8.36 7.15
C GLU A 23 30.61 8.87 5.78
N ARG A 24 31.12 10.10 5.70
CA ARG A 24 31.72 10.67 4.49
C ARG A 24 33.22 10.41 4.38
N GLY A 25 33.77 9.54 5.24
CA GLY A 25 35.17 9.12 5.19
C GLY A 25 36.15 10.11 5.83
N TYR A 26 35.67 11.13 6.56
CA TYR A 26 36.57 12.03 7.29
C TYR A 26 37.12 11.35 8.53
N ARG A 27 38.38 11.63 8.87
CA ARG A 27 38.95 11.23 10.16
C ARG A 27 38.40 12.14 11.25
N THR A 28 37.38 11.70 11.97
CA THR A 28 36.71 12.50 13.01
C THR A 28 37.15 12.11 14.42
N ALA A 29 37.20 13.10 15.33
CA ALA A 29 37.37 12.86 16.75
C ALA A 29 36.49 13.82 17.56
N ILE A 30 35.81 13.32 18.58
CA ILE A 30 34.97 14.11 19.49
C ILE A 30 35.72 14.33 20.80
N PHE A 31 35.84 15.59 21.22
CA PHE A 31 36.44 16.01 22.48
C PHE A 31 35.35 16.62 23.36
N ALA A 32 35.03 15.99 24.49
CA ALA A 32 33.96 16.43 25.35
C ALA A 32 34.32 16.28 26.83
N LYS A 33 33.87 17.25 27.64
CA LYS A 33 33.99 17.19 29.10
C LYS A 33 33.07 16.11 29.69
N GLU A 34 31.87 15.96 29.13
CA GLU A 34 30.79 15.09 29.60
C GLU A 34 30.18 14.35 28.39
N THR A 35 29.66 13.14 28.61
CA THR A 35 29.01 12.30 27.59
C THR A 35 27.73 11.67 28.12
N GLY A 36 26.86 11.19 27.23
CA GLY A 36 25.64 10.48 27.58
C GLY A 36 24.72 11.28 28.51
N LYS A 37 24.25 10.64 29.60
CA LYS A 37 23.29 11.21 30.56
C LYS A 37 23.81 12.44 31.31
N GLN A 38 25.12 12.69 31.31
CA GLN A 38 25.71 13.85 31.99
C GLN A 38 25.61 15.15 31.17
N THR A 39 25.28 15.05 29.88
CA THR A 39 25.12 16.22 29.01
C THR A 39 23.73 16.85 29.14
N THR A 40 23.57 18.11 28.73
CA THR A 40 22.24 18.75 28.58
C THR A 40 21.31 17.94 27.69
N SER A 41 21.83 17.32 26.62
CA SER A 41 21.05 16.44 25.74
C SER A 41 20.57 15.17 26.47
N GLY A 42 21.39 14.63 27.37
CA GLY A 42 21.05 13.44 28.16
C GLY A 42 19.98 13.68 29.23
N ALA A 43 19.76 14.94 29.63
CA ALA A 43 18.72 15.35 30.58
C ALA A 43 17.42 15.84 29.91
N ALA A 44 17.38 15.95 28.58
CA ALA A 44 16.24 16.51 27.85
C ALA A 44 15.04 15.54 27.78
N ALA A 45 13.81 16.07 27.84
CA ALA A 45 12.59 15.30 27.56
C ALA A 45 12.43 14.96 26.07
N ALA A 46 12.86 15.89 25.20
CA ALA A 46 12.99 15.76 23.74
C ALA A 46 11.75 15.22 22.99
N VAL A 47 10.78 16.11 22.72
CA VAL A 47 9.76 15.91 21.67
C VAL A 47 10.20 16.61 20.38
N TRP A 48 9.92 16.02 19.21
CA TRP A 48 10.18 16.69 17.94
C TRP A 48 9.19 17.84 17.75
N PHE A 49 9.66 19.06 17.99
CA PHE A 49 8.92 20.29 17.74
C PHE A 49 9.93 21.45 17.68
N PRO A 50 10.02 22.21 16.56
CA PRO A 50 10.98 23.30 16.45
C PRO A 50 10.54 24.50 17.30
N TYR A 51 10.93 24.50 18.57
CA TYR A 51 10.63 25.54 19.57
C TYR A 51 11.88 26.33 19.96
N ASP A 52 11.70 27.62 20.28
CA ASP A 52 12.73 28.54 20.77
C ASP A 52 14.05 28.56 19.97
N ALA A 53 13.94 28.42 18.65
CA ALA A 53 15.08 28.43 17.73
C ALA A 53 14.84 29.41 16.57
N ARG A 54 15.86 30.20 16.24
CA ARG A 54 15.84 31.21 15.16
C ARG A 54 17.13 31.15 14.34
N PRO A 55 17.10 31.62 13.07
CA PRO A 55 15.94 32.12 12.34
C PRO A 55 15.08 31.00 11.76
N ALA A 56 13.75 31.18 11.76
CA ALA A 56 12.78 30.18 11.30
C ALA A 56 13.08 29.64 9.90
N ARG A 57 13.53 30.51 8.98
CA ARG A 57 13.90 30.15 7.59
C ARG A 57 15.00 29.07 7.48
N ARG A 58 15.82 28.88 8.53
CA ARG A 58 16.82 27.80 8.58
C ARG A 58 16.40 26.66 9.48
N VAL A 59 15.77 26.99 10.61
CA VAL A 59 15.31 26.01 11.61
C VAL A 59 14.27 25.06 11.02
N ILE A 60 13.31 25.57 10.24
CA ILE A 60 12.25 24.74 9.66
C ILE A 60 12.82 23.68 8.72
N PRO A 61 13.66 24.02 7.71
CA PRO A 61 14.30 23.00 6.88
C PRO A 61 15.09 21.94 7.66
N TRP A 62 15.88 22.34 8.66
CA TRP A 62 16.65 21.40 9.48
C TRP A 62 15.78 20.49 10.32
N ALA A 63 14.69 21.03 10.88
CA ALA A 63 13.74 20.24 11.65
C ALA A 63 13.11 19.15 10.77
N LEU A 64 12.73 19.49 9.54
CA LEU A 64 12.15 18.54 8.58
C LEU A 64 13.15 17.44 8.16
N GLU A 65 14.42 17.80 7.91
CA GLU A 65 15.47 16.82 7.65
C GLU A 65 15.67 15.86 8.84
N THR A 66 15.68 16.42 10.05
CA THR A 66 15.78 15.63 11.29
C THR A 66 14.56 14.73 11.49
N TYR A 67 13.36 15.21 11.17
CA TYR A 67 12.14 14.42 11.27
C TYR A 67 12.23 13.16 10.42
N GLN A 68 12.69 13.30 9.17
CA GLN A 68 12.82 12.17 8.25
C GLN A 68 13.75 11.09 8.83
N VAL A 69 14.95 11.49 9.28
CA VAL A 69 15.92 10.56 9.87
C VAL A 69 15.36 9.86 11.12
N LEU A 70 14.72 10.61 12.02
CA LEU A 70 14.15 10.03 13.25
C LEU A 70 12.94 9.14 12.96
N ALA A 71 12.11 9.49 11.97
CA ALA A 71 10.98 8.68 11.55
C ALA A 71 11.43 7.35 10.92
N ASP A 72 12.52 7.37 10.14
CA ASP A 72 13.10 6.16 9.56
C ASP A 72 13.68 5.25 10.66
N LEU A 73 14.44 5.82 11.60
CA LEU A 73 14.99 5.08 12.75
C LEU A 73 13.91 4.49 13.65
N ALA A 74 12.78 5.18 13.83
CA ALA A 74 11.68 4.72 14.66
C ALA A 74 10.87 3.57 14.05
N ARG A 75 10.99 3.30 12.74
CA ARG A 75 10.11 2.38 12.00
C ARG A 75 10.73 1.05 11.61
N MET A 76 12.02 0.84 11.82
CA MET A 76 12.68 -0.37 11.35
C MET A 76 12.54 -1.52 12.35
N SER A 77 11.72 -2.52 12.01
CA SER A 77 11.86 -3.84 12.61
C SER A 77 13.19 -4.45 12.15
N ALA A 78 13.82 -5.27 12.98
CA ALA A 78 15.07 -5.96 12.63
C ALA A 78 14.96 -6.87 11.39
N SER A 79 13.74 -7.10 10.88
CA SER A 79 13.48 -7.92 9.68
C SER A 79 13.73 -7.19 8.36
N PHE A 80 13.89 -5.86 8.36
CA PHE A 80 14.08 -5.07 7.13
C PHE A 80 15.45 -4.41 7.09
N ARG A 81 16.11 -4.45 5.91
CA ARG A 81 17.40 -3.77 5.69
C ARG A 81 17.24 -2.26 5.50
N SER A 82 16.15 -1.84 4.87
CA SER A 82 15.79 -0.44 4.59
C SER A 82 14.32 -0.35 4.18
N GLY A 83 13.73 0.85 4.24
CA GLY A 83 12.36 1.08 3.78
C GLY A 83 11.99 2.55 3.80
N PHE A 84 10.76 2.86 3.36
CA PHE A 84 10.18 4.19 3.43
C PHE A 84 8.85 4.14 4.17
N ALA A 85 8.43 5.31 4.65
CA ALA A 85 7.18 5.47 5.36
C ALA A 85 6.41 6.68 4.84
N LEU A 86 5.12 6.47 4.56
CA LEU A 86 4.21 7.52 4.11
C LEU A 86 2.84 7.34 4.74
N ALA A 87 2.16 8.46 5.01
CA ALA A 87 0.77 8.45 5.40
C ALA A 87 -0.11 8.41 4.14
N VAL A 88 -0.89 7.36 3.99
CA VAL A 88 -1.84 7.18 2.87
C VAL A 88 -3.20 6.74 3.39
N PRO A 89 -4.29 7.00 2.66
CA PRO A 89 -5.58 6.40 2.97
C PRO A 89 -5.48 4.87 2.91
N LEU A 90 -6.09 4.20 3.88
CA LEU A 90 -6.22 2.75 3.92
C LEU A 90 -7.68 2.37 3.65
N MET A 91 -7.89 1.53 2.64
CA MET A 91 -9.21 1.11 2.22
C MET A 91 -9.57 -0.21 2.91
N ASP A 92 -10.42 -0.13 3.92
CA ASP A 92 -11.06 -1.32 4.48
C ASP A 92 -12.14 -1.82 3.51
N THR A 93 -11.80 -2.87 2.75
CA THR A 93 -12.67 -3.39 1.69
C THR A 93 -13.97 -3.96 2.21
N THR A 94 -14.06 -4.29 3.51
CA THR A 94 -15.29 -4.81 4.14
C THR A 94 -16.31 -3.71 4.43
N ILE A 95 -15.88 -2.44 4.38
CA ILE A 95 -16.71 -1.26 4.65
C ILE A 95 -16.90 -0.46 3.36
N TYR A 96 -15.82 -0.27 2.61
CA TYR A 96 -15.81 0.67 1.48
C TYR A 96 -16.67 0.21 0.30
N LEU A 97 -16.76 -1.09 0.03
CA LEU A 97 -17.61 -1.61 -1.05
C LEU A 97 -19.10 -1.45 -0.71
N ASP A 98 -19.48 -1.70 0.54
CA ASP A 98 -20.85 -1.48 1.02
C ASP A 98 -21.21 0.01 1.00
N TYR A 99 -20.26 0.88 1.37
CA TYR A 99 -20.41 2.33 1.25
C TYR A 99 -20.74 2.74 -0.20
N LEU A 100 -19.96 2.26 -1.18
CA LEU A 100 -20.19 2.57 -2.59
C LEU A 100 -21.54 2.02 -3.10
N ALA A 101 -21.88 0.78 -2.76
CA ALA A 101 -23.14 0.16 -3.16
C ALA A 101 -24.35 0.92 -2.59
N ASN A 102 -24.30 1.26 -1.29
CA ASN A 102 -25.34 2.05 -0.63
C ASN A 102 -25.47 3.45 -1.24
N HIS A 103 -24.35 4.10 -1.55
CA HIS A 103 -24.37 5.41 -2.20
C HIS A 103 -24.98 5.34 -3.61
N PHE A 104 -24.65 4.31 -4.38
CA PHE A 104 -25.23 4.07 -5.71
C PHE A 104 -26.76 3.83 -5.64
N ILE A 105 -27.22 3.00 -4.71
CA ILE A 105 -28.65 2.74 -4.50
C ILE A 105 -29.38 4.01 -4.05
N ALA A 106 -28.79 4.78 -3.12
CA ALA A 106 -29.36 6.04 -2.65
C ALA A 106 -29.46 7.09 -3.76
N ALA A 107 -28.59 7.04 -4.76
CA ALA A 107 -28.64 7.87 -5.96
C ALA A 107 -29.68 7.42 -7.00
N GLY A 108 -30.45 6.35 -6.71
CA GLY A 108 -31.47 5.79 -7.62
C GLY A 108 -30.98 4.64 -8.50
N GLY A 109 -29.75 4.17 -8.30
CA GLY A 109 -29.21 2.98 -8.96
C GLY A 109 -29.86 1.68 -8.49
N SER A 110 -29.78 0.64 -9.32
CA SER A 110 -30.26 -0.71 -8.99
C SER A 110 -29.18 -1.75 -9.23
N ILE A 111 -29.06 -2.72 -8.31
CA ILE A 111 -28.12 -3.84 -8.43
C ILE A 111 -28.91 -5.14 -8.57
N SER A 112 -28.67 -5.89 -9.64
CA SER A 112 -29.17 -7.25 -9.83
C SER A 112 -28.07 -8.25 -9.48
N SER A 113 -28.30 -9.09 -8.47
CA SER A 113 -27.37 -10.15 -8.07
C SER A 113 -27.63 -11.45 -8.85
N ASN A 114 -26.64 -12.34 -8.84
CA ASN A 114 -26.71 -13.67 -9.48
C ASN A 114 -26.99 -13.66 -10.99
N VAL A 115 -26.57 -12.60 -11.69
CA VAL A 115 -26.61 -12.51 -13.15
C VAL A 115 -25.25 -12.98 -13.72
N ARG A 116 -25.29 -13.88 -14.68
CA ARG A 116 -24.13 -14.30 -15.49
C ARG A 116 -24.41 -13.91 -16.94
N LEU A 117 -23.46 -13.18 -17.54
CA LEU A 117 -23.47 -12.84 -18.96
C LEU A 117 -22.43 -13.70 -19.67
N GLU A 118 -22.75 -14.16 -20.87
CA GLU A 118 -21.79 -14.86 -21.74
C GLU A 118 -21.09 -13.87 -22.69
N LYS A 119 -21.77 -12.77 -23.03
CA LYS A 119 -21.27 -11.64 -23.81
C LYS A 119 -21.91 -10.34 -23.37
N LEU A 120 -21.37 -9.20 -23.78
CA LEU A 120 -21.90 -7.89 -23.40
C LEU A 120 -23.29 -7.62 -23.98
N GLU A 121 -23.61 -8.20 -25.13
CA GLU A 121 -24.92 -8.05 -25.78
C GLU A 121 -26.06 -8.72 -25.01
N ASP A 122 -25.77 -9.57 -24.02
CA ASP A 122 -26.78 -10.16 -23.15
C ASP A 122 -27.41 -9.13 -22.19
N VAL A 123 -26.80 -7.95 -22.05
CA VAL A 123 -27.41 -6.80 -21.35
C VAL A 123 -28.65 -6.34 -22.13
N ASP A 124 -29.76 -6.18 -21.42
CA ASP A 124 -31.05 -5.73 -21.96
C ASP A 124 -30.89 -4.57 -22.96
N SER A 125 -31.49 -4.72 -24.14
CA SER A 125 -31.40 -3.77 -25.25
C SER A 125 -31.92 -2.36 -24.93
N LYS A 126 -32.65 -2.18 -23.82
CA LYS A 126 -33.08 -0.85 -23.36
C LYS A 126 -31.93 0.06 -22.91
N PHE A 127 -30.73 -0.49 -22.69
CA PHE A 127 -29.53 0.26 -22.34
C PHE A 127 -28.73 0.58 -23.60
N ASP A 128 -28.58 1.86 -23.94
CA ASP A 128 -27.87 2.33 -25.13
C ASP A 128 -26.32 2.28 -25.00
N LEU A 129 -25.84 2.26 -23.75
CA LEU A 129 -24.42 2.29 -23.38
C LEU A 129 -24.12 1.21 -22.35
N VAL A 130 -23.05 0.45 -22.59
CA VAL A 130 -22.52 -0.56 -21.66
C VAL A 130 -21.16 -0.13 -21.15
N ILE A 131 -20.95 -0.09 -19.83
CA ILE A 131 -19.61 0.09 -19.25
C ILE A 131 -19.09 -1.28 -18.82
N ASN A 132 -18.09 -1.81 -19.53
CA ASN A 132 -17.48 -3.09 -19.21
C ASN A 132 -16.41 -2.94 -18.11
N CYS A 133 -16.82 -3.14 -16.87
CA CYS A 133 -15.95 -3.16 -15.68
C CYS A 133 -15.70 -4.59 -15.15
N ALA A 134 -15.74 -5.62 -16.00
CA ALA A 134 -15.75 -7.02 -15.57
C ALA A 134 -14.42 -7.56 -14.99
N GLY A 135 -13.38 -6.73 -14.89
CA GLY A 135 -12.08 -7.12 -14.36
C GLY A 135 -11.50 -8.32 -15.12
N ILE A 136 -11.18 -9.41 -14.41
CA ILE A 136 -10.61 -10.61 -15.04
C ILE A 136 -11.64 -11.33 -15.93
N GLY A 137 -12.94 -11.13 -15.68
CA GLY A 137 -14.03 -11.69 -16.48
C GLY A 137 -14.06 -11.16 -17.92
N ALA A 138 -13.43 -10.02 -18.20
CA ALA A 138 -13.30 -9.52 -19.57
C ALA A 138 -12.49 -10.45 -20.50
N ARG A 139 -11.64 -11.32 -19.93
CA ARG A 139 -10.95 -12.38 -20.68
C ARG A 139 -11.94 -13.33 -21.37
N GLU A 140 -13.09 -13.59 -20.73
CA GLU A 140 -14.14 -14.44 -21.27
C GLU A 140 -15.16 -13.62 -22.07
N LEU A 141 -15.66 -12.52 -21.48
CA LEU A 141 -16.76 -11.71 -22.04
C LEU A 141 -16.42 -11.02 -23.37
N VAL A 142 -15.16 -10.61 -23.56
CA VAL A 142 -14.71 -9.90 -24.78
C VAL A 142 -13.42 -10.49 -25.36
N HIS A 143 -13.07 -11.71 -24.93
CA HIS A 143 -11.91 -12.47 -25.43
C HIS A 143 -10.57 -11.71 -25.38
N ASP A 144 -10.39 -10.82 -24.40
CA ASP A 144 -9.14 -10.06 -24.25
C ASP A 144 -8.01 -10.96 -23.73
N ARG A 145 -7.12 -11.38 -24.64
CA ARG A 145 -6.01 -12.30 -24.38
C ARG A 145 -4.83 -11.67 -23.65
N ASP A 146 -4.83 -10.36 -23.45
CA ASP A 146 -3.77 -9.67 -22.72
C ASP A 146 -3.96 -9.79 -21.20
N LEU A 147 -5.13 -10.26 -20.75
CA LEU A 147 -5.43 -10.48 -19.34
C LEU A 147 -4.80 -11.77 -18.78
N GLU A 148 -4.09 -11.62 -17.68
CA GLU A 148 -3.51 -12.71 -16.89
C GLU A 148 -4.04 -12.70 -15.45
N PRO A 149 -4.44 -13.86 -14.92
CA PRO A 149 -4.97 -13.99 -13.56
C PRO A 149 -3.81 -14.04 -12.56
N HIS A 150 -3.49 -12.90 -11.95
CA HIS A 150 -2.48 -12.85 -10.90
C HIS A 150 -3.12 -13.21 -9.56
N ARG A 151 -3.09 -14.51 -9.25
CA ARG A 151 -3.65 -15.11 -8.05
C ARG A 151 -2.95 -14.60 -6.80
N GLY A 152 -3.77 -14.11 -5.86
CA GLY A 152 -3.34 -13.71 -4.52
C GLY A 152 -4.16 -14.40 -3.46
N GLN A 153 -3.50 -15.18 -2.62
CA GLN A 153 -4.06 -15.74 -1.40
C GLN A 153 -3.66 -14.87 -0.20
N VAL A 154 -4.61 -14.67 0.71
CA VAL A 154 -4.42 -13.94 1.97
C VAL A 154 -5.10 -14.69 3.12
N ALA A 155 -4.56 -14.48 4.32
CA ALA A 155 -5.13 -14.92 5.58
C ALA A 155 -5.76 -13.71 6.31
N VAL A 156 -7.01 -13.84 6.71
CA VAL A 156 -7.66 -12.88 7.61
C VAL A 156 -7.48 -13.41 9.03
N VAL A 157 -6.91 -12.57 9.90
CA VAL A 157 -6.59 -12.90 11.29
C VAL A 157 -7.23 -11.85 12.21
N PRO A 158 -7.42 -12.14 13.52
CA PRO A 158 -7.88 -11.12 14.45
C PRO A 158 -7.00 -9.88 14.41
N ARG A 159 -7.57 -8.75 14.82
CA ARG A 159 -6.81 -7.51 14.94
C ARG A 159 -5.57 -7.72 15.80
N VAL A 160 -4.42 -7.32 15.28
CA VAL A 160 -3.12 -7.44 15.96
C VAL A 160 -2.89 -6.18 16.79
N ASP A 161 -2.69 -6.36 18.09
CA ASP A 161 -2.38 -5.25 18.99
C ASP A 161 -1.05 -4.59 18.60
N GLY A 162 -1.03 -3.26 18.55
CA GLY A 162 0.16 -2.49 18.17
C GLY A 162 0.40 -2.32 16.66
N LEU A 163 -0.30 -3.07 15.79
CA LEU A 163 -0.21 -2.87 14.34
C LEU A 163 -1.06 -1.66 13.92
N SER A 164 -0.43 -0.49 13.83
CA SER A 164 -1.08 0.79 13.54
C SER A 164 -0.94 1.25 12.09
N CYS A 165 -0.09 0.60 11.29
CA CYS A 165 0.11 0.91 9.88
C CYS A 165 0.26 -0.37 9.05
N ALA A 166 0.00 -0.27 7.75
CA ALA A 166 0.29 -1.35 6.83
C ALA A 166 1.80 -1.52 6.68
N ILE A 167 2.27 -2.76 6.81
CA ILE A 167 3.66 -3.15 6.51
C ILE A 167 3.61 -3.93 5.21
N VAL A 168 4.46 -3.57 4.25
CA VAL A 168 4.52 -4.18 2.91
C VAL A 168 5.97 -4.41 2.54
N CYS A 169 6.26 -5.60 2.02
CA CYS A 169 7.56 -6.01 1.51
C CYS A 169 7.35 -6.77 0.21
N ASP A 170 7.80 -6.18 -0.90
CA ASP A 170 7.68 -6.78 -2.24
C ASP A 170 8.85 -7.74 -2.56
N ASP A 171 9.93 -7.71 -1.77
CA ASP A 171 11.05 -8.65 -1.87
C ASP A 171 10.64 -10.04 -1.36
N ALA A 172 11.30 -11.08 -1.88
CA ALA A 172 11.07 -12.44 -1.42
C ALA A 172 11.63 -12.67 0.01
N PRO A 173 10.85 -13.25 0.94
CA PRO A 173 9.46 -13.66 0.78
C PRO A 173 8.49 -12.46 0.80
N LEU A 174 7.64 -12.36 -0.24
CA LEU A 174 6.64 -11.30 -0.35
C LEU A 174 5.72 -11.35 0.87
N MET A 175 5.54 -10.22 1.54
CA MET A 175 4.62 -10.13 2.65
C MET A 175 3.96 -8.76 2.77
N TYR A 176 2.75 -8.74 3.31
CA TYR A 176 2.13 -7.55 3.83
C TYR A 176 1.19 -7.86 4.99
N ALA A 177 1.17 -6.97 5.99
CA ALA A 177 0.26 -7.01 7.11
C ALA A 177 -0.52 -5.70 7.13
N ILE A 178 -1.82 -5.77 6.88
CA ILE A 178 -2.69 -4.60 6.69
C ILE A 178 -3.72 -4.57 7.84
N PRO A 179 -3.64 -3.59 8.76
CA PRO A 179 -4.61 -3.45 9.82
C PRO A 179 -5.89 -2.83 9.27
N ARG A 180 -7.00 -3.59 9.32
CA ARG A 180 -8.34 -3.09 9.04
C ARG A 180 -9.02 -2.64 10.34
N THR A 181 -10.28 -2.21 10.23
CA THR A 181 -11.05 -1.72 11.37
C THR A 181 -11.22 -2.82 12.43
N ASN A 182 -11.62 -4.01 12.01
CA ASN A 182 -12.01 -5.11 12.91
C ASN A 182 -11.05 -6.30 12.90
N ASP A 183 -10.22 -6.43 11.86
CA ASP A 183 -9.33 -7.57 11.64
C ASP A 183 -8.00 -7.12 11.02
N CYS A 184 -7.13 -8.06 10.70
CA CYS A 184 -5.92 -7.81 9.92
C CYS A 184 -5.88 -8.76 8.72
N VAL A 185 -5.37 -8.26 7.60
CA VAL A 185 -5.07 -9.10 6.43
C VAL A 185 -3.58 -9.33 6.39
N PHE A 186 -3.20 -10.60 6.51
CA PHE A 186 -1.86 -11.07 6.22
C PHE A 186 -1.84 -11.60 4.80
N GLY A 187 -0.95 -11.07 3.99
CA GLY A 187 -0.70 -11.58 2.65
C GLY A 187 0.79 -11.58 2.34
N GLY A 188 1.17 -12.01 1.15
CA GLY A 188 0.29 -12.72 0.24
C GLY A 188 1.09 -13.42 -0.86
N THR A 189 0.37 -13.94 -1.85
CA THR A 189 0.97 -14.50 -3.06
C THR A 189 0.68 -13.63 -4.28
N ASN A 190 1.46 -13.88 -5.34
CA ASN A 190 1.30 -13.24 -6.64
C ASN A 190 1.78 -14.19 -7.74
N GLU A 191 0.98 -15.20 -8.05
CA GLU A 191 1.30 -16.26 -9.02
C GLU A 191 0.30 -16.26 -10.18
N ILE A 192 0.73 -16.65 -11.38
CA ILE A 192 -0.18 -16.74 -12.53
C ILE A 192 -0.97 -18.06 -12.41
N SER A 193 -2.25 -17.96 -12.09
CA SER A 193 -3.14 -19.12 -11.91
C SER A 193 -4.61 -18.70 -11.88
N ASP A 194 -5.48 -19.52 -12.45
CA ASP A 194 -6.95 -19.36 -12.38
C ASP A 194 -7.58 -20.06 -11.16
N ASN A 195 -6.78 -20.78 -10.36
CA ASN A 195 -7.31 -21.57 -9.26
C ASN A 195 -7.75 -20.69 -8.07
N LEU A 196 -9.04 -20.65 -7.78
CA LEU A 196 -9.59 -19.92 -6.63
C LEU A 196 -9.59 -20.72 -5.31
N ALA A 197 -9.19 -21.99 -5.32
CA ALA A 197 -9.09 -22.78 -4.09
C ALA A 197 -7.93 -22.27 -3.22
N ALA A 198 -8.17 -22.12 -1.91
CA ALA A 198 -7.11 -21.81 -0.96
C ALA A 198 -6.20 -23.02 -0.74
N ASP A 199 -4.90 -22.78 -0.59
CA ASP A 199 -3.92 -23.79 -0.20
C ASP A 199 -3.51 -23.59 1.27
N PRO A 200 -3.83 -24.52 2.19
CA PRO A 200 -3.48 -24.41 3.60
C PRO A 200 -1.97 -24.26 3.84
N VAL A 201 -1.11 -24.86 3.00
CA VAL A 201 0.35 -24.74 3.14
C VAL A 201 0.79 -23.30 2.90
N THR A 202 0.23 -22.68 1.85
CA THR A 202 0.43 -21.25 1.56
C THR A 202 -0.07 -20.36 2.69
N THR A 203 -1.24 -20.65 3.27
CA THR A 203 -1.77 -19.92 4.43
C THR A 203 -0.82 -19.99 5.62
N SER A 204 -0.31 -21.19 5.97
CA SER A 204 0.66 -21.33 7.06
C SER A 204 1.94 -20.53 6.83
N LYS A 205 2.44 -20.46 5.59
CA LYS A 205 3.61 -19.64 5.23
C LYS A 205 3.34 -18.14 5.39
N ILE A 206 2.19 -17.66 4.90
CA ILE A 206 1.78 -16.25 5.03
C ILE A 206 1.70 -15.83 6.51
N VAL A 207 1.01 -16.63 7.32
CA VAL A 207 0.84 -16.37 8.76
C VAL A 207 2.19 -16.41 9.47
N GLY A 208 3.01 -17.43 9.20
CA GLY A 208 4.33 -17.56 9.80
C GLY A 208 5.25 -16.38 9.47
N GLU A 209 5.28 -15.94 8.21
CA GLU A 209 6.16 -14.84 7.80
C GLU A 209 5.72 -13.50 8.38
N CYS A 210 4.42 -13.19 8.36
CA CYS A 210 3.90 -11.98 9.00
C CYS A 210 4.15 -12.00 10.52
N SER A 211 3.96 -13.14 11.17
CA SER A 211 4.17 -13.26 12.63
C SER A 211 5.65 -13.09 13.00
N ARG A 212 6.56 -13.63 12.18
CA ARG A 212 8.01 -13.44 12.30
C ARG A 212 8.39 -11.96 12.17
N VAL A 213 7.90 -11.28 11.13
CA VAL A 213 8.20 -9.86 10.87
C VAL A 213 7.66 -8.95 11.98
N LEU A 214 6.44 -9.24 12.45
CA LEU A 214 5.78 -8.48 13.52
C LEU A 214 6.27 -8.87 14.92
N SER A 215 7.06 -9.93 15.05
CA SER A 215 7.52 -10.48 16.34
C SER A 215 6.36 -10.83 17.29
N ILE A 216 5.33 -11.49 16.75
CA ILE A 216 4.14 -11.94 17.50
C ILE A 216 4.00 -13.46 17.42
N GLU A 217 3.22 -14.05 18.33
CA GLU A 217 2.75 -15.42 18.17
C GLU A 217 1.82 -15.53 16.95
N SER A 218 1.88 -16.68 16.27
CA SER A 218 1.01 -16.94 15.12
C SER A 218 -0.47 -16.83 15.52
N PRO A 219 -1.21 -15.82 15.01
CA PRO A 219 -2.60 -15.64 15.38
C PRO A 219 -3.45 -16.77 14.79
N ARG A 220 -4.61 -17.03 15.43
CA ARG A 220 -5.61 -17.93 14.85
C ARG A 220 -6.10 -17.37 13.50
N LEU A 221 -6.39 -18.26 12.57
CA LEU A 221 -7.00 -17.91 11.29
C LEU A 221 -8.50 -17.66 11.47
N LEU A 222 -9.02 -16.55 10.93
CA LEU A 222 -10.46 -16.30 10.84
C LEU A 222 -11.03 -16.78 9.50
N SER A 223 -10.35 -16.48 8.40
CA SER A 223 -10.75 -16.95 7.07
C SER A 223 -9.60 -16.87 6.07
N GLU A 224 -9.73 -17.63 4.99
CA GLU A 224 -8.84 -17.56 3.83
C GLU A 224 -9.58 -16.89 2.67
N ARG A 225 -8.87 -16.06 1.92
CA ARG A 225 -9.40 -15.43 0.70
C ARG A 225 -8.42 -15.60 -0.43
N VAL A 226 -8.93 -15.98 -1.59
CA VAL A 226 -8.18 -16.05 -2.84
C VAL A 226 -8.87 -15.14 -3.85
N GLY A 227 -8.10 -14.27 -4.48
CA GLY A 227 -8.58 -13.38 -5.54
C GLY A 227 -7.66 -13.43 -6.76
N LEU A 228 -8.23 -13.13 -7.93
CA LEU A 228 -7.49 -13.02 -9.19
C LEU A 228 -7.37 -11.54 -9.54
N ARG A 229 -6.16 -10.99 -9.43
CA ARG A 229 -5.90 -9.62 -9.86
C ARG A 229 -5.94 -9.58 -11.40
N PRO A 230 -6.74 -8.69 -12.03
CA PRO A 230 -6.87 -8.61 -13.48
C PRO A 230 -5.68 -7.87 -14.09
N PHE A 231 -4.49 -8.47 -14.06
CA PHE A 231 -3.33 -7.88 -14.71
C PHE A 231 -3.51 -7.94 -16.22
N ARG A 232 -3.27 -6.83 -16.92
CA ARG A 232 -3.33 -6.77 -18.38
C ARG A 232 -1.98 -6.35 -18.91
N LYS A 233 -1.36 -7.16 -19.77
CA LYS A 233 -0.01 -6.93 -20.31
C LYS A 233 0.14 -5.59 -21.02
N SER A 234 -0.90 -5.17 -21.72
CA SER A 234 -0.97 -3.88 -22.41
C SER A 234 -1.46 -2.72 -21.51
N GLY A 235 -1.60 -2.95 -20.21
CA GLY A 235 -2.12 -2.00 -19.22
C GLY A 235 -3.65 -1.89 -19.18
N VAL A 236 -4.18 -1.21 -18.15
CA VAL A 236 -5.10 -0.07 -18.34
C VAL A 236 -6.02 -0.08 -19.57
N ARG A 237 -7.07 -0.91 -19.71
CA ARG A 237 -8.01 -0.73 -20.84
C ARG A 237 -9.15 0.21 -20.43
N LEU A 238 -9.02 1.47 -20.82
CA LEU A 238 -10.05 2.50 -20.70
C LEU A 238 -10.26 3.16 -22.07
N GLU A 239 -11.24 2.69 -22.83
CA GLU A 239 -11.48 3.16 -24.20
C GLU A 239 -12.92 2.88 -24.67
N SER A 240 -13.40 3.67 -25.62
CA SER A 240 -14.70 3.48 -26.28
C SER A 240 -14.62 2.49 -27.44
N ASP A 241 -15.66 1.67 -27.61
CA ASP A 241 -15.83 0.74 -28.72
C ASP A 241 -17.34 0.60 -29.06
N ARG A 242 -17.69 -0.30 -29.99
CA ARG A 242 -19.07 -0.65 -30.34
C ARG A 242 -19.32 -2.15 -30.24
N LEU A 243 -20.47 -2.50 -29.67
CA LEU A 243 -20.97 -3.88 -29.66
C LEU A 243 -21.42 -4.30 -31.06
N CYS A 244 -21.58 -5.62 -31.27
CA CYS A 244 -22.03 -6.16 -32.55
C CYS A 244 -23.44 -5.68 -32.94
N ASP A 245 -24.26 -5.34 -31.95
CA ASP A 245 -25.61 -4.80 -32.12
C ASP A 245 -25.65 -3.28 -32.31
N GLY A 246 -24.48 -2.62 -32.36
CA GLY A 246 -24.32 -1.20 -32.63
C GLY A 246 -24.32 -0.29 -31.39
N ARG A 247 -24.65 -0.83 -30.21
CA ARG A 247 -24.61 -0.07 -28.94
C ARG A 247 -23.20 0.38 -28.60
N ALA A 248 -23.10 1.51 -27.89
CA ALA A 248 -21.82 2.01 -27.41
C ALA A 248 -21.34 1.14 -26.23
N VAL A 249 -20.04 0.89 -26.16
CA VAL A 249 -19.41 0.28 -25.00
C VAL A 249 -18.17 1.08 -24.60
N ILE A 250 -17.92 1.20 -23.30
CA ILE A 250 -16.64 1.70 -22.79
C ILE A 250 -16.04 0.60 -21.92
N HIS A 251 -14.82 0.19 -22.24
CA HIS A 251 -14.06 -0.75 -21.44
C HIS A 251 -13.40 -0.03 -20.26
N ASN A 252 -13.37 -0.64 -19.08
CA ASN A 252 -12.69 -0.14 -17.89
C ASN A 252 -12.22 -1.31 -17.01
N TYR A 253 -11.15 -1.98 -17.44
CA TYR A 253 -10.61 -3.17 -16.75
C TYR A 253 -9.10 -3.31 -16.97
N GLY A 254 -8.48 -4.31 -16.34
CA GLY A 254 -7.02 -4.54 -16.46
C GLY A 254 -6.18 -3.86 -15.38
N HIS A 255 -6.79 -3.53 -14.24
CA HIS A 255 -6.17 -2.75 -13.16
C HIS A 255 -5.10 -3.50 -12.33
N GLY A 256 -4.87 -4.78 -12.57
CA GLY A 256 -3.96 -5.60 -11.77
C GLY A 256 -4.26 -5.48 -10.26
N GLY A 257 -3.23 -5.21 -9.46
CA GLY A 257 -3.35 -4.99 -8.02
C GLY A 257 -3.80 -3.58 -7.60
N ALA A 258 -4.01 -2.66 -8.54
CA ALA A 258 -4.20 -1.23 -8.26
C ALA A 258 -5.65 -0.74 -8.39
N GLY A 259 -6.63 -1.63 -8.48
CA GLY A 259 -8.04 -1.27 -8.75
C GLY A 259 -8.62 -0.26 -7.76
N PHE A 260 -8.36 -0.40 -6.45
CA PHE A 260 -8.81 0.58 -5.45
C PHE A 260 -8.11 1.94 -5.64
N THR A 261 -6.80 1.94 -5.86
CA THR A 261 -5.98 3.15 -6.05
C THR A 261 -6.42 3.97 -7.26
N LEU A 262 -6.82 3.30 -8.34
CA LEU A 262 -7.19 3.94 -9.62
C LEU A 262 -8.70 4.21 -9.77
N SER A 263 -9.54 3.59 -8.93
CA SER A 263 -11.00 3.51 -9.10
C SER A 263 -11.70 4.81 -9.49
N TRP A 264 -11.56 5.88 -8.70
CA TRP A 264 -12.23 7.16 -8.96
C TRP A 264 -11.67 7.91 -10.18
N GLY A 265 -10.37 7.75 -10.47
CA GLY A 265 -9.76 8.34 -11.66
C GLY A 265 -10.34 7.72 -12.92
N CYS A 266 -10.31 6.39 -12.99
CA CYS A 266 -10.89 5.64 -14.12
C CYS A 266 -12.39 5.88 -14.25
N ALA A 267 -13.15 5.96 -13.15
CA ALA A 267 -14.58 6.24 -13.22
C ALA A 267 -14.90 7.64 -13.80
N ARG A 268 -14.07 8.65 -13.51
CA ARG A 268 -14.22 10.00 -14.08
C ARG A 268 -13.87 10.03 -15.56
N GLU A 269 -12.78 9.38 -15.95
CA GLU A 269 -12.36 9.30 -17.34
C GLU A 269 -13.37 8.51 -18.19
N VAL A 270 -13.99 7.46 -17.65
CA VAL A 270 -15.14 6.79 -18.29
C VAL A 270 -16.26 7.79 -18.57
N LEU A 271 -16.65 8.61 -17.58
CA LEU A 271 -17.69 9.63 -17.76
C LEU A 271 -17.30 10.66 -18.83
N GLU A 272 -16.06 11.13 -18.84
CA GLU A 272 -15.54 12.05 -19.87
C GLU A 272 -15.49 11.39 -21.27
N THR A 273 -15.32 10.07 -21.33
CA THR A 273 -15.39 9.31 -22.57
C THR A 273 -16.83 9.13 -23.07
N THR A 274 -17.85 9.28 -22.21
CA THR A 274 -19.27 9.20 -22.61
C THR A 274 -19.79 10.43 -23.35
N THR A 275 -19.08 11.56 -23.31
CA THR A 275 -19.50 12.76 -24.04
C THR A 275 -19.32 12.59 -25.55
N LEU A 276 -20.40 12.14 -26.20
CA LEU A 276 -20.76 12.45 -27.58
C LEU A 276 -20.90 13.97 -27.79
#